data_AF-A0A7V3RJ93-F1
#
_entry.id   AF-A0A7V3RJ93-F1
#
_cell.length_a   1.000
_cell.length_b   1.000
_cell.length_c   1.000
_cell.angle_alpha   90.00
_cell.angle_beta   90.00
_cell.angle_gamma   90.00
#
_symmetry.space_group_name_H-M   'P 1'
#
loop_
_entity.id
_entity.type
_entity.pdbx_description
1 polymer ?
#
loop_
_entity_poly.entity_id
_entity_poly.type
_entity_poly.pdbx_seq_one_letter_code
_entity_poly.pdbx_strand_id
1 'polypeptide(L)'
;MIFCPLEKNDKNYTYVRLYYKAILENTPPMVIDSRIQKNEIEEYLFLNSLSPDNQKAIDEWIHNNSSSFRCYLNSLKMLALSLYFMNHNSATTNSRDINPGLFYHALNIWNEKTQVLTSSVFT
;
A
#
# COMPACT_ATOMS: atom_id res chain seq x y z
N MET A 1 4.88 -16.61 8.24
CA MET A 1 4.23 -15.29 8.35
C MET A 1 3.85 -14.87 6.94
N ILE A 2 2.57 -14.92 6.60
CA ILE A 2 2.12 -14.59 5.24
C ILE A 2 1.88 -13.08 5.20
N PHE A 3 2.79 -12.34 4.57
CA PHE A 3 2.73 -10.87 4.45
C PHE A 3 1.71 -10.41 3.39
N CYS A 4 1.03 -11.33 2.68
CA CYS A 4 -0.05 -11.01 1.74
C CYS A 4 -0.94 -12.25 1.46
N PRO A 5 -2.20 -12.22 1.92
CA PRO A 5 -3.30 -11.90 1.03
C PRO A 5 -4.13 -10.80 1.68
N LEU A 6 -3.80 -9.54 1.33
CA LEU A 6 -4.53 -8.33 1.71
C LEU A 6 -4.94 -8.28 3.20
N GLU A 7 -4.03 -7.83 4.07
CA GLU A 7 -4.47 -7.23 5.33
C GLU A 7 -5.58 -6.21 5.05
N LYS A 8 -6.64 -6.29 5.88
CA LYS A 8 -7.95 -5.61 5.81
C LYS A 8 -8.01 -4.53 4.73
N ASN A 9 -8.87 -4.75 3.72
CA ASN A 9 -9.15 -3.85 2.60
C ASN A 9 -9.06 -2.34 2.93
N ASP A 10 -9.45 -1.94 4.14
CA ASP A 10 -9.39 -0.58 4.66
C ASP A 10 -7.96 0.02 4.74
N LYS A 11 -6.94 -0.73 5.19
CA LYS A 11 -5.55 -0.24 5.24
C LYS A 11 -5.00 -0.05 3.81
N ASN A 12 -5.21 -1.03 2.94
CA ASN A 12 -4.82 -0.94 1.53
C ASN A 12 -5.50 0.25 0.84
N TYR A 13 -6.80 0.43 1.07
CA TYR A 13 -7.54 1.58 0.57
C TYR A 13 -6.97 2.89 1.09
N THR A 14 -6.64 2.95 2.39
CA THR A 14 -6.03 4.13 3.00
C THR A 14 -4.70 4.49 2.34
N TYR A 15 -3.81 3.52 2.14
CA TYR A 15 -2.50 3.75 1.54
C TYR A 15 -2.58 4.09 0.06
N VAL A 16 -3.44 3.41 -0.69
CA VAL A 16 -3.68 3.74 -2.11
C VAL A 16 -4.26 5.14 -2.24
N ARG A 17 -5.16 5.54 -1.35
CA ARG A 17 -5.69 6.92 -1.28
C ARG A 17 -4.60 7.95 -0.97
N LEU A 18 -3.65 7.64 -0.07
CA LEU A 18 -2.51 8.52 0.20
C LEU A 18 -1.64 8.71 -1.06
N TYR A 19 -1.31 7.62 -1.77
CA TYR A 19 -0.53 7.71 -3.00
C TYR A 19 -1.28 8.43 -4.12
N TYR A 20 -2.58 8.19 -4.28
CA TYR A 20 -3.40 8.88 -5.28
C TYR A 20 -3.44 10.39 -5.05
N LYS A 21 -3.61 10.82 -3.79
CA LYS A 21 -3.52 12.24 -3.43
C LYS A 21 -2.13 12.81 -3.69
N ALA A 22 -1.08 12.05 -3.37
CA ALA A 22 0.29 12.46 -3.67
C ALA A 22 0.51 12.68 -5.17
N ILE A 23 -0.08 11.86 -6.04
CA ILE A 23 -0.04 12.07 -7.50
C ILE A 23 -0.74 13.39 -7.88
N LEU A 24 -1.95 13.63 -7.37
CA LEU A 24 -2.70 14.87 -7.63
C LEU A 24 -1.94 16.13 -7.17
N GLU A 25 -1.25 16.03 -6.05
CA GLU A 25 -0.53 17.14 -5.40
C GLU A 25 0.94 17.24 -5.83
N ASN A 26 1.41 16.40 -6.77
CA ASN A 26 2.81 16.26 -7.15
C ASN A 26 3.77 16.04 -5.96
N THR A 27 3.30 15.35 -4.92
CA THR A 27 4.10 14.98 -3.76
C THR A 27 4.96 13.74 -4.09
N PRO A 28 6.28 13.76 -3.81
CA PRO A 28 7.14 12.62 -4.06
C PRO A 28 6.71 11.37 -3.26
N PRO A 29 6.66 10.18 -3.88
CA PRO A 29 6.18 8.96 -3.23
C PRO A 29 7.02 8.55 -2.02
N MET A 30 8.31 8.90 -1.98
CA MET A 30 9.20 8.65 -0.84
C MET A 30 8.74 9.32 0.47
N VAL A 31 8.02 10.45 0.38
CA VAL A 31 7.45 11.13 1.56
C VAL A 31 6.32 10.29 2.15
N ILE A 32 5.49 9.70 1.27
CA ILE A 32 4.40 8.81 1.67
C ILE A 32 4.96 7.49 2.22
N ASP A 33 5.96 6.91 1.56
CA ASP A 33 6.63 5.68 2.01
C ASP A 33 7.15 5.83 3.44
N SER A 34 7.88 6.93 3.72
CA SER A 34 8.45 7.20 5.04
C SER A 34 7.37 7.35 6.11
N ARG A 35 6.25 7.99 5.77
CA ARG A 35 5.11 8.16 6.68
C ARG A 35 4.44 6.83 7.01
N ILE A 36 4.17 6.00 5.99
CA ILE A 36 3.53 4.69 6.21
C ILE A 36 4.49 3.78 7.00
N GLN A 37 5.77 3.75 6.66
CA GLN A 37 6.77 2.96 7.39
C GLN A 37 6.84 3.35 8.87
N LYS A 38 6.86 4.65 9.16
CA LYS A 38 6.83 5.15 10.53
C LYS A 38 5.60 4.63 11.29
N ASN A 39 4.41 4.78 10.70
CA ASN A 39 3.17 4.34 11.33
C ASN A 39 3.14 2.83 11.61
N GLU A 40 3.64 2.01 10.69
CA GLU A 40 3.70 0.54 10.85
C GLU A 40 4.70 0.13 11.94
N ILE A 41 5.83 0.84 12.06
CA ILE A 41 6.78 0.63 13.17
C ILE A 41 6.14 1.04 14.51
N GLU A 42 5.45 2.20 14.56
CA GLU A 42 4.75 2.66 15.76
C GLU A 42 3.65 1.67 16.20
N GLU A 43 2.87 1.15 15.26
CA GLU A 43 1.85 0.12 15.52
C GLU A 43 2.48 -1.18 16.01
N TYR A 44 3.59 -1.62 15.40
CA TYR A 44 4.33 -2.79 15.87
C TYR A 44 4.81 -2.61 17.32
N LEU A 45 5.41 -1.47 17.65
CA LEU A 45 5.88 -1.19 19.01
C LEU A 45 4.70 -1.18 20.00
N PHE A 46 3.60 -0.53 19.64
CA PHE A 46 2.38 -0.48 20.46
C PHE A 46 1.80 -1.88 20.72
N LEU A 47 1.61 -2.70 19.68
CA LEU A 47 1.05 -4.05 19.79
C LEU A 47 1.91 -4.98 20.63
N ASN A 48 3.22 -4.74 20.69
CA ASN A 48 4.17 -5.51 21.49
C ASN A 48 4.45 -4.88 22.87
N SER A 49 3.71 -3.83 23.25
CA SER A 49 3.91 -3.11 24.52
C SER A 49 5.36 -2.61 24.72
N LEU A 50 6.00 -2.18 23.64
CA LEU A 50 7.36 -1.67 23.63
C LEU A 50 7.38 -0.14 23.66
N SER A 51 8.45 0.44 24.22
CA SER A 51 8.67 1.88 24.17
C SER A 51 8.82 2.37 22.72
N PRO A 52 8.28 3.55 22.36
CA PRO A 52 8.50 4.19 21.07
C PRO A 52 9.99 4.35 20.70
N ASP A 53 10.85 4.48 21.71
CA ASP A 53 12.29 4.69 21.53
C ASP A 53 13.11 3.38 21.58
N ASN A 54 12.45 2.21 21.50
CA ASN A 54 13.13 0.92 21.54
C ASN A 54 13.87 0.63 20.21
N GLN A 55 15.07 1.18 20.08
CA GLN A 55 15.89 1.09 18.86
C GLN A 55 16.13 -0.35 18.42
N LYS A 56 16.36 -1.28 19.36
CA LYS A 56 16.61 -2.69 19.03
C LYS A 56 15.41 -3.32 18.33
N ALA A 57 14.20 -3.08 18.83
CA ALA A 57 12.99 -3.60 18.23
C ALA A 57 12.70 -2.97 16.85
N ILE A 58 13.03 -1.69 16.69
CA ILE A 58 12.94 -0.99 15.40
C ILE A 58 13.88 -1.63 14.38
N ASP A 59 15.15 -1.84 14.74
CA ASP A 59 16.16 -2.43 13.87
C ASP A 59 15.78 -3.87 13.47
N GLU A 60 15.28 -4.66 14.43
CA GLU A 60 14.77 -6.01 14.17
C GLU A 60 13.57 -5.99 13.21
N TRP A 61 12.61 -5.08 13.39
CA TRP A 61 11.49 -4.93 12.48
C TRP A 61 11.94 -4.56 11.07
N ILE A 62 12.85 -3.59 10.94
CA ILE A 62 13.38 -3.16 9.64
C ILE A 62 14.12 -4.30 8.95
N HIS A 63 14.99 -5.01 9.68
CA HIS A 63 15.74 -6.14 9.14
C HIS A 63 14.81 -7.23 8.60
N ASN A 64 13.76 -7.56 9.35
CA ASN A 64 12.85 -8.65 9.02
C ASN A 64 11.81 -8.28 7.95
N ASN A 65 11.43 -7.00 7.82
CA ASN A 65 10.26 -6.60 7.01
C ASN A 65 10.57 -5.67 5.84
N SER A 66 11.69 -4.94 5.84
CA SER A 66 11.92 -3.83 4.90
C SER A 66 11.80 -4.19 3.41
N SER A 67 12.28 -5.38 3.00
CA SER A 67 12.20 -5.83 1.61
C SER A 67 10.76 -6.11 1.18
N SER A 68 10.07 -6.98 1.90
CA SER A 68 8.67 -7.34 1.64
C SER A 68 7.76 -6.12 1.71
N PHE A 69 8.00 -5.24 2.68
CA PHE A 69 7.25 -4.01 2.85
C PHE A 69 7.43 -3.06 1.66
N ARG A 70 8.64 -2.92 1.13
CA ARG A 70 8.90 -2.11 -0.07
C ARG A 70 8.17 -2.67 -1.30
N CYS A 71 8.20 -3.98 -1.49
CA CYS A 71 7.45 -4.64 -2.57
C CYS A 71 5.94 -4.41 -2.45
N TYR A 72 5.42 -4.50 -1.23
CA TYR A 72 4.02 -4.20 -0.92
C TYR A 72 3.65 -2.75 -1.27
N LEU A 73 4.41 -1.76 -0.78
CA LEU A 73 4.16 -0.35 -1.10
C LEU A 73 4.24 -0.07 -2.60
N ASN A 74 5.18 -0.69 -3.33
CA ASN A 74 5.27 -0.55 -4.77
C ASN A 74 4.02 -1.07 -5.50
N SER A 75 3.43 -2.16 -5.02
CA SER A 75 2.17 -2.69 -5.55
C SER A 75 1.03 -1.69 -5.36
N LEU A 76 0.93 -1.06 -4.19
CA LEU A 76 -0.08 -0.04 -3.91
C LEU A 76 0.12 1.22 -4.76
N LYS A 77 1.36 1.65 -5.01
CA LYS A 77 1.67 2.78 -5.90
C LYS A 77 1.19 2.52 -7.32
N MET A 78 1.43 1.31 -7.85
CA MET A 78 0.98 0.93 -9.18
C MET A 78 -0.55 0.90 -9.27
N LEU A 79 -1.23 0.43 -8.23
CA LEU A 79 -2.69 0.49 -8.15
C LEU A 79 -3.20 1.93 -8.12
N ALA A 80 -2.60 2.81 -7.30
CA ALA A 80 -2.95 4.22 -7.24
C ALA A 80 -2.75 4.93 -8.58
N LEU A 81 -1.64 4.66 -9.27
CA LEU A 81 -1.34 5.19 -10.59
C LEU A 81 -2.36 4.71 -11.64
N SER A 82 -2.75 3.44 -11.60
CA SER A 82 -3.77 2.88 -12.49
C SER A 82 -5.12 3.57 -12.29
N LEU A 83 -5.53 3.76 -11.03
CA LEU A 83 -6.76 4.48 -10.69
C LEU A 83 -6.71 5.94 -11.14
N TYR A 84 -5.57 6.60 -11.00
CA TYR A 84 -5.35 7.96 -11.48
C TYR A 84 -5.61 8.08 -12.98
N PHE A 85 -5.00 7.20 -13.79
CA PHE A 85 -5.21 7.21 -15.24
C PHE A 85 -6.65 6.82 -15.64
N MET A 86 -7.27 5.85 -14.97
CA MET A 86 -8.66 5.47 -15.23
C MET A 86 -9.63 6.64 -14.99
N ASN A 87 -9.44 7.39 -13.91
CA ASN A 87 -10.28 8.56 -13.60
C ASN A 87 -10.05 9.71 -14.58
N HIS A 88 -8.81 9.95 -15.03
CA HIS A 88 -8.52 11.06 -15.95
C HIS A 88 -8.88 10.75 -17.42
N ASN A 89 -8.92 9.46 -17.80
CA ASN A 89 -9.37 9.04 -19.13
C ASN A 89 -10.89 8.93 -19.23
N SER A 90 -11.58 8.80 -18.10
CA SER A 90 -13.03 8.91 -18.04
C SER A 90 -13.39 10.39 -18.19
N ALA A 91 -14.00 10.81 -19.30
CA ALA A 91 -14.34 12.20 -19.64
C ALA A 91 -15.26 12.94 -18.64
N THR A 92 -15.52 12.34 -17.48
CA THR A 92 -16.37 12.83 -16.41
C THR A 92 -15.60 12.76 -15.10
N THR A 93 -15.42 13.95 -14.51
CA THR A 93 -15.03 14.25 -13.12
C THR A 93 -13.53 14.47 -12.82
N ASN A 94 -13.18 15.74 -12.60
CA ASN A 94 -12.04 16.18 -11.79
C ASN A 94 -12.28 15.79 -10.30
N SER A 95 -12.43 14.50 -10.02
CA SER A 95 -12.61 14.03 -8.65
C SER A 95 -11.31 14.16 -7.87
N ARG A 96 -11.35 14.91 -6.76
CA ARG A 96 -10.24 15.03 -5.80
C ARG A 96 -10.05 13.78 -4.93
N ASP A 97 -10.85 12.74 -5.14
CA ASP A 97 -10.78 11.50 -4.38
C ASP A 97 -11.00 10.27 -5.25
N ILE A 98 -10.59 9.11 -4.74
CA ILE A 98 -10.80 7.83 -5.41
C ILE A 98 -12.28 7.45 -5.31
N ASN A 99 -12.88 7.02 -6.42
CA ASN A 99 -14.19 6.36 -6.37
C ASN A 99 -14.02 4.98 -5.69
N PRO A 100 -14.66 4.72 -4.53
CA PRO A 100 -14.47 3.45 -3.80
C PRO A 100 -14.83 2.22 -4.64
N GLY A 101 -15.87 2.30 -5.48
CA GLY A 101 -16.25 1.21 -6.38
C GLY A 101 -15.18 0.90 -7.43
N LEU A 102 -14.54 1.94 -7.98
CA LEU A 102 -13.41 1.79 -8.91
C LEU A 102 -12.21 1.15 -8.21
N PHE A 103 -11.92 1.55 -6.97
CA PHE A 103 -10.86 0.95 -6.16
C PHE A 103 -11.09 -0.55 -5.97
N TYR A 104 -12.26 -0.95 -5.49
CA TYR A 104 -12.55 -2.37 -5.25
C TYR A 104 -12.55 -3.19 -6.53
N HIS A 105 -13.01 -2.62 -7.64
CA HIS A 105 -12.93 -3.27 -8.95
C HIS A 105 -11.47 -3.49 -9.39
N ALA A 106 -10.64 -2.45 -9.32
CA ALA A 106 -9.23 -2.54 -9.66
C ALA A 106 -8.46 -3.49 -8.73
N LEU A 107 -8.80 -3.49 -7.44
CA LEU A 107 -8.24 -4.41 -6.46
C LEU A 107 -8.61 -5.87 -6.77
N ASN A 108 -9.87 -6.14 -7.14
CA ASN A 108 -10.30 -7.48 -7.54
C ASN A 108 -9.55 -7.97 -8.78
N ILE A 109 -9.42 -7.14 -9.81
CA ILE A 109 -8.63 -7.47 -11.01
C ILE A 109 -7.17 -7.75 -10.63
N TRP A 110 -6.59 -6.94 -9.75
CA TRP A 110 -5.22 -7.12 -9.28
C TRP A 110 -5.05 -8.46 -8.57
N ASN A 111 -5.98 -8.82 -7.68
CA ASN A 111 -5.95 -10.08 -6.94
C ASN A 111 -6.10 -11.30 -7.84
N GLU A 112 -7.05 -11.26 -8.78
CA GLU A 112 -7.25 -12.34 -9.76
C GLU A 112 -5.98 -12.55 -10.60
N LYS A 113 -5.34 -11.47 -11.06
CA LYS A 113 -4.13 -11.57 -11.88
C LYS A 113 -2.88 -11.96 -11.10
N THR A 114 -2.78 -11.61 -9.81
CA THR A 114 -1.66 -12.01 -8.96
C THR A 114 -1.78 -13.46 -8.46
N GLN A 115 -2.99 -13.99 -8.29
CA GLN A 115 -3.19 -15.43 -8.03
C GLN A 115 -2.73 -16.32 -9.20
N VAL A 116 -2.85 -15.85 -10.44
CA VAL A 116 -2.34 -16.56 -11.64
C VAL A 116 -0.80 -16.60 -11.68
N LEU A 117 -0.13 -15.58 -11.13
CA LEU A 117 1.33 -15.51 -11.09
C LEU A 117 1.96 -16.35 -9.99
N THR A 118 1.26 -16.58 -8.87
CA THR A 118 1.76 -17.44 -7.79
C THR A 118 1.48 -18.92 -8.02
N SER A 119 0.49 -19.27 -8.84
CA SER A 119 0.17 -20.67 -9.19
C SER A 119 1.03 -21.24 -10.33
N SER A 120 1.69 -20.40 -11.13
CA SER A 120 2.57 -20.81 -12.24
C SER A 120 4.06 -20.86 -11.90
N VAL A 121 4.46 -20.38 -10.72
CA VAL A 121 5.87 -20.40 -10.25
C VAL A 121 6.15 -21.57 -9.29
N PHE A 122 5.10 -22.32 -8.89
CA PHE A 122 5.19 -23.48 -8.00
C PHE A 122 4.68 -24.80 -8.62
N THR A 123 4.55 -24.87 -9.95
CA THR A 123 4.35 -26.11 -10.72
C THR A 123 5.52 -26.32 -11.65
#